data_AF-A0A317J610-F1
#
_entry.id   AF-A0A317J610-F1
#
_cell.length_a   1.000
_cell.length_b   1.000
_cell.length_c   1.000
_cell.angle_alpha   90.00
_cell.angle_beta   90.00
_cell.angle_gamma   90.00
#
_symmetry.space_group_name_H-M   'P 1'
#
loop_
_entity.id
_entity.type
_entity.pdbx_description
1 polymer ?
#
loop_
_entity_poly.entity_id
_entity_poly.type
_entity_poly.pdbx_seq_one_letter_code
_entity_poly.pdbx_strand_id
1 'polypeptide(L)'
;MRATKLLSLSLSAFLGPVVLAQQGQPIAGYKLLSTINVPGSLAGFDISWVDSGNARYYLADRGNATVTPVVPPRIVVIDTLNDQYLTSIVLPNAPNGVVAVPRAHELWAGLNDSTVAVINTDTNTITHVISTGGKGLAATPA
;
A
#
# COMPACT_ATOMS: atom_id res chain seq x y z
N MET A 1 45.24 -24.82 -41.57
CA MET A 1 44.30 -23.75 -41.17
C MET A 1 43.02 -24.39 -40.67
N ARG A 2 42.69 -24.27 -39.38
CA ARG A 2 41.45 -24.82 -38.78
C ARG A 2 40.37 -23.74 -38.80
N ALA A 3 39.23 -24.04 -39.41
CA ALA A 3 38.07 -23.13 -39.45
C ALA A 3 37.28 -23.24 -38.14
N THR A 4 37.20 -22.15 -37.40
CA THR A 4 36.40 -22.03 -36.17
C THR A 4 34.94 -21.76 -36.56
N LYS A 5 34.01 -22.65 -36.19
CA LYS A 5 32.57 -22.41 -36.32
C LYS A 5 32.12 -21.46 -35.20
N LEU A 6 31.54 -20.31 -35.55
CA LEU A 6 30.81 -19.48 -34.60
C LEU A 6 29.43 -20.09 -34.33
N LEU A 7 29.14 -20.42 -33.08
CA LEU A 7 27.79 -20.71 -32.60
C LEU A 7 27.08 -19.37 -32.35
N SER A 8 25.99 -19.12 -33.07
CA SER A 8 25.05 -18.04 -32.78
C SER A 8 24.17 -18.43 -31.59
N LEU A 9 24.37 -17.81 -30.42
CA LEU A 9 23.39 -17.83 -29.34
C LEU A 9 22.27 -16.83 -29.68
N SER A 10 21.10 -17.33 -30.03
CA SER A 10 19.88 -16.51 -30.07
C SER A 10 19.44 -16.21 -28.63
N LEU A 11 19.58 -14.96 -28.20
CA LEU A 11 19.03 -14.48 -26.94
C LEU A 11 17.52 -14.24 -27.13
N SER A 12 16.70 -15.23 -26.76
CA SER A 12 15.24 -15.08 -26.72
C SER A 12 14.87 -14.18 -25.54
N ALA A 13 14.58 -12.91 -25.82
CA ALA A 13 13.97 -12.02 -24.83
C ALA A 13 12.53 -12.49 -24.57
N PHE A 14 12.29 -13.11 -23.41
CA PHE A 14 10.94 -13.36 -22.91
C PHE A 14 10.30 -12.01 -22.54
N LEU A 15 9.54 -11.44 -23.46
CA LEU A 15 8.56 -10.40 -23.14
C LEU A 15 7.39 -11.09 -22.44
N GLY A 16 7.40 -11.10 -21.11
CA GLY A 16 6.22 -11.45 -20.33
C GLY A 16 5.06 -10.51 -20.68
N PRO A 17 3.80 -10.96 -20.57
CA PRO A 17 2.65 -10.13 -20.90
C PRO A 17 2.64 -8.89 -20.01
N VAL A 18 2.77 -7.71 -20.61
CA VAL A 18 2.45 -6.45 -19.96
C VAL A 18 0.94 -6.46 -19.75
N VAL A 19 0.50 -6.66 -18.52
CA VAL A 19 -0.91 -6.49 -18.15
C VAL A 19 -1.20 -5.00 -18.18
N LEU A 20 -1.74 -4.52 -19.29
CA LEU A 20 -2.32 -3.19 -19.37
C LEU A 20 -3.67 -3.22 -18.64
N ALA A 21 -3.82 -2.42 -17.59
CA ALA A 21 -5.11 -2.18 -17.00
C ALA A 21 -6.06 -1.66 -18.10
N GLN A 22 -7.09 -2.46 -18.45
CA GLN A 22 -8.08 -2.04 -19.44
C GLN A 22 -8.80 -0.81 -18.89
N GLN A 23 -8.74 0.29 -19.63
CA GLN A 23 -9.40 1.53 -19.29
C GLN A 23 -10.92 1.28 -19.24
N GLY A 24 -11.55 1.49 -18.09
CA GLY A 24 -13.00 1.61 -18.01
C GLY A 24 -13.46 2.77 -18.91
N GLN A 25 -14.69 2.71 -19.43
CA GLN A 25 -15.25 3.83 -20.19
C GLN A 25 -15.09 5.14 -19.38
N PRO A 26 -14.59 6.24 -19.96
CA PRO A 26 -14.42 7.49 -19.25
C PRO A 26 -15.73 7.89 -18.58
N ILE A 27 -15.73 7.94 -17.25
CA ILE A 27 -16.85 8.54 -16.51
C ILE A 27 -16.84 10.02 -16.90
N ALA A 28 -17.96 10.54 -17.42
CA ALA A 28 -18.02 11.87 -18.02
C ALA A 28 -17.32 12.93 -17.15
N GLY A 29 -16.32 13.61 -17.72
CA GLY A 29 -15.53 14.65 -17.04
C GLY A 29 -14.25 14.18 -16.35
N TYR A 30 -13.99 12.87 -16.24
CA TYR A 30 -12.78 12.32 -15.63
C TYR A 30 -11.90 11.59 -16.64
N LYS A 31 -10.58 11.78 -16.50
CA LYS A 31 -9.55 11.10 -17.29
C LYS A 31 -8.57 10.40 -16.34
N LEU A 32 -8.38 9.10 -16.53
CA LEU A 32 -7.29 8.37 -15.87
C LEU A 32 -5.95 8.97 -16.28
N LEU A 33 -5.16 9.43 -15.30
CA LEU A 33 -3.83 9.98 -15.52
C LEU A 33 -2.74 8.92 -15.32
N SER A 34 -2.85 8.17 -14.23
CA SER A 34 -1.87 7.15 -13.83
C SER A 34 -2.56 6.03 -13.06
N THR A 35 -1.97 4.84 -13.10
CA THR A 35 -2.33 3.69 -12.27
C THR A 35 -1.14 3.32 -11.40
N ILE A 36 -1.31 3.35 -10.08
CA ILE A 36 -0.28 2.99 -9.12
C ILE A 36 -0.43 1.52 -8.77
N ASN A 37 0.59 0.71 -9.09
CA ASN A 37 0.59 -0.71 -8.77
C ASN A 37 1.01 -0.91 -7.30
N VAL A 38 0.08 -1.37 -6.46
CA VAL A 38 0.35 -1.75 -5.07
C VAL A 38 0.54 -3.28 -4.98
N PRO A 39 1.70 -3.78 -4.51
CA PRO A 39 1.96 -5.22 -4.41
C PRO A 39 0.98 -5.94 -3.49
N GLY A 40 0.59 -7.17 -3.86
CA GLY A 40 -0.26 -8.05 -3.02
C GLY A 40 -1.77 -7.93 -3.24
N SER A 41 -2.21 -7.03 -4.13
CA SER A 41 -3.63 -6.70 -4.35
C SER A 41 -4.30 -6.06 -3.13
N LEU A 42 -5.29 -5.21 -3.39
CA LEU A 42 -6.08 -4.53 -2.37
C LEU A 42 -7.44 -5.23 -2.25
N ALA A 43 -7.55 -6.18 -1.31
CA ALA A 43 -8.79 -6.94 -1.10
C ALA A 43 -9.76 -6.26 -0.13
N GLY A 44 -9.24 -5.43 0.79
CA GLY A 44 -10.05 -4.65 1.72
C GLY A 44 -9.24 -3.52 2.31
N PHE A 45 -9.64 -2.29 2.01
CA PHE A 45 -9.05 -1.06 2.54
C PHE A 45 -10.16 -0.12 2.98
N ASP A 46 -9.81 0.95 3.67
CA ASP A 46 -10.77 1.90 4.22
C ASP A 46 -10.23 3.34 4.10
N ILE A 47 -10.30 4.13 5.17
CA ILE A 47 -9.97 5.55 5.13
C ILE A 47 -8.47 5.78 4.88
N SER A 48 -8.18 6.80 4.06
CA SER A 48 -6.84 7.22 3.69
C SER A 48 -6.56 8.67 4.07
N TRP A 49 -5.30 9.09 3.96
CA TRP A 49 -4.86 10.46 4.25
C TRP A 49 -3.86 10.96 3.22
N VAL A 50 -4.00 12.22 2.81
CA VAL A 50 -3.00 12.94 2.00
C VAL A 50 -2.22 13.88 2.91
N ASP A 51 -0.92 13.69 3.01
CA ASP A 51 0.03 14.65 3.58
C ASP A 51 0.70 15.42 2.44
N SER A 52 0.06 16.52 2.04
CA SER A 52 0.52 17.35 0.92
C SER A 52 1.87 18.03 1.20
N GLY A 53 2.20 18.31 2.47
CA GLY A 53 3.45 18.95 2.84
C GLY A 53 4.68 18.08 2.59
N ASN A 54 4.52 16.76 2.71
CA ASN A 54 5.59 15.78 2.48
C ASN A 54 5.43 15.00 1.17
N ALA A 55 4.46 15.36 0.32
CA ALA A 55 4.10 14.63 -0.89
C ALA A 55 3.86 13.12 -0.63
N ARG A 56 3.01 12.83 0.38
CA ARG A 56 2.67 11.46 0.75
C ARG A 56 1.16 11.23 0.73
N TYR A 57 0.79 10.02 0.32
CA TYR A 57 -0.54 9.46 0.52
C TYR A 57 -0.43 8.15 1.29
N TYR A 58 -1.30 7.99 2.28
CA TYR A 58 -1.34 6.85 3.18
C TYR A 58 -2.70 6.17 3.08
N LEU A 59 -2.71 4.86 2.82
CA LEU A 59 -3.93 4.07 2.74
C LEU A 59 -3.93 2.95 3.78
N ALA A 60 -4.97 2.91 4.60
CA ALA A 60 -5.22 1.80 5.52
C ALA A 60 -5.67 0.57 4.75
N ASP A 61 -4.80 -0.44 4.66
CA ASP A 61 -5.05 -1.71 3.98
C ASP A 61 -5.16 -2.83 5.03
N ARG A 62 -6.29 -3.54 5.03
CA ARG A 62 -6.54 -4.67 5.95
C ARG A 62 -5.76 -5.92 5.56
N GLY A 63 -5.09 -5.90 4.40
CA GLY A 63 -4.37 -7.03 3.86
C GLY A 63 -5.29 -8.02 3.15
N ASN A 64 -4.74 -9.19 2.84
CA ASN A 64 -5.44 -10.26 2.15
C ASN A 64 -4.88 -11.62 2.58
N ALA A 65 -5.63 -12.32 3.44
CA ALA A 65 -5.28 -13.65 3.93
C ALA A 65 -5.61 -14.78 2.95
N THR A 66 -6.29 -14.50 1.83
CA THR A 66 -6.73 -15.52 0.87
C THR A 66 -5.76 -15.75 -0.28
N VAL A 67 -4.77 -14.87 -0.45
CA VAL A 67 -3.74 -14.96 -1.48
C VAL A 67 -2.46 -15.58 -0.95
N THR A 68 -1.64 -16.12 -1.87
CA THR A 68 -0.32 -16.67 -1.57
C THR A 68 0.74 -15.88 -2.33
N PRO A 69 1.71 -15.24 -1.64
CA PRO A 69 1.84 -15.16 -0.19
C PRO A 69 0.76 -14.28 0.46
N VAL A 70 0.47 -14.54 1.74
CA VAL A 70 -0.46 -13.73 2.53
C VAL A 70 0.02 -12.29 2.58
N VAL A 71 -0.90 -11.35 2.39
CA VAL A 71 -0.65 -9.93 2.57
C VAL A 71 -1.12 -9.53 3.97
N PRO A 72 -0.23 -9.09 4.87
CA PRO A 72 -0.62 -8.68 6.20
C PRO A 72 -1.33 -7.32 6.18
N PRO A 73 -2.06 -6.96 7.25
CA PRO A 73 -2.48 -5.60 7.52
C PRO A 73 -1.33 -4.61 7.41
N ARG A 74 -1.56 -3.46 6.78
CA ARG A 74 -0.51 -2.46 6.55
C ARG A 74 -1.05 -1.06 6.27
N ILE A 75 -0.17 -0.07 6.41
CA ILE A 75 -0.34 1.24 5.75
C ILE A 75 0.44 1.22 4.44
N VAL A 76 -0.24 1.43 3.32
CA VAL A 76 0.41 1.63 2.02
C VAL A 76 0.86 3.09 1.93
N VAL A 77 2.11 3.32 1.53
CA VAL A 77 2.71 4.65 1.40
C VAL A 77 2.99 4.93 -0.07
N ILE A 78 2.43 6.03 -0.57
CA ILE A 78 2.55 6.47 -1.96
C ILE A 78 3.21 7.85 -1.99
N ASP A 79 4.12 8.03 -2.95
CA ASP A 79 4.65 9.33 -3.36
C ASP A 79 3.65 10.01 -4.30
N THR A 80 3.09 11.13 -3.86
CA THR A 80 2.11 11.90 -4.65
C THR A 80 2.76 12.84 -5.66
N LEU A 81 4.07 13.05 -5.60
CA LEU A 81 4.79 13.86 -6.60
C LEU A 81 5.06 13.06 -7.88
N ASN A 82 5.33 11.77 -7.72
CA ASN A 82 5.76 10.88 -8.81
C ASN A 82 4.72 9.80 -9.16
N ASP A 83 3.57 9.77 -8.49
CA ASP A 83 2.54 8.73 -8.62
C ASP A 83 3.12 7.31 -8.43
N GLN A 84 3.89 7.11 -7.35
CA GLN A 84 4.62 5.86 -7.12
C GLN A 84 4.33 5.24 -5.77
N TYR A 85 4.14 3.92 -5.74
CA TYR A 85 4.23 3.15 -4.51
C TYR A 85 5.65 3.25 -3.95
N LEU A 86 5.77 3.61 -2.67
CA LEU A 86 7.05 3.66 -1.97
C LEU A 86 7.28 2.40 -1.15
N THR A 87 6.36 2.13 -0.22
CA THR A 87 6.52 1.05 0.76
C THR A 87 5.18 0.70 1.41
N SER A 88 5.22 -0.32 2.28
CA SER A 88 4.14 -0.69 3.18
C SER A 88 4.66 -0.84 4.60
N ILE A 89 3.91 -0.32 5.57
CA ILE A 89 4.21 -0.45 6.99
C ILE A 89 3.29 -1.52 7.57
N VAL A 90 3.84 -2.68 7.90
CA VAL A 90 3.04 -3.81 8.44
C VAL A 90 2.53 -3.48 9.84
N LEU A 91 1.27 -3.81 10.08
CA LEU A 91 0.57 -3.57 11.34
C LEU A 91 0.20 -4.89 12.04
N PRO A 92 0.06 -4.89 13.37
CA PRO A 92 -0.34 -6.09 14.10
C PRO A 92 -1.80 -6.49 13.85
N ASN A 93 -2.66 -5.52 13.55
CA ASN A 93 -4.10 -5.70 13.35
C ASN A 93 -4.60 -4.83 12.20
N ALA A 94 -5.79 -5.15 11.68
CA ALA A 94 -6.35 -4.50 10.49
C ALA A 94 -6.68 -3.02 10.78
N PRO A 95 -6.10 -2.06 10.04
CA PRO A 95 -6.44 -0.67 10.21
C PRO A 95 -7.79 -0.35 9.56
N ASN A 96 -8.54 0.56 10.19
CA ASN A 96 -9.77 1.15 9.65
C ASN A 96 -9.56 2.55 9.08
N GLY A 97 -8.45 3.19 9.42
CA GLY A 97 -8.11 4.52 8.94
C GLY A 97 -6.76 4.96 9.44
N VAL A 98 -6.23 6.00 8.81
CA VAL A 98 -4.94 6.59 9.14
C VAL A 98 -5.03 8.11 9.07
N VAL A 99 -4.31 8.80 9.93
CA VAL A 99 -4.08 10.25 9.88
C VAL A 99 -2.58 10.51 9.98
N ALA A 100 -2.08 11.43 9.17
CA ALA A 100 -0.70 11.91 9.31
C ALA A 100 -0.63 13.09 10.27
N VAL A 101 0.41 13.13 11.10
CA VAL A 101 0.74 14.22 12.02
C VAL A 101 2.14 14.73 11.67
N PRO A 102 2.30 15.53 10.59
CA PRO A 102 3.62 15.84 10.02
C PRO A 102 4.56 16.53 11.00
N ARG A 103 4.03 17.43 11.84
CA ARG A 103 4.81 18.15 12.86
C ARG A 103 5.49 17.21 13.87
N ALA A 104 4.92 16.02 14.10
CA ALA A 104 5.46 15.03 15.01
C ALA A 104 6.23 13.91 14.30
N HIS A 105 6.30 13.92 12.96
CA HIS A 105 6.83 12.80 12.18
C HIS A 105 6.10 11.48 12.49
N GLU A 106 4.77 11.54 12.57
CA GLU A 106 3.95 10.40 13.00
C GLU A 106 2.77 10.10 12.05
N LEU A 107 2.41 8.83 11.96
CA LEU A 107 1.09 8.37 11.50
C LEU A 107 0.35 7.72 12.65
N TRP A 108 -0.96 7.95 12.72
CA TRP A 108 -1.84 7.37 13.72
C TRP A 108 -2.87 6.52 13.00
N ALA A 109 -2.85 5.21 13.23
CA ALA A 109 -3.74 4.26 12.59
C ALA A 109 -4.67 3.60 13.62
N GLY A 110 -5.98 3.78 13.45
CA GLY A 110 -6.97 3.10 14.28
C GLY A 110 -7.14 1.65 13.82
N LEU A 111 -6.97 0.71 14.75
CA LEU A 111 -7.02 -0.73 14.47
C LEU A 111 -8.34 -1.35 14.92
N ASN A 112 -8.69 -2.50 14.34
CA ASN A 112 -9.95 -3.19 14.59
C ASN A 112 -10.07 -3.88 15.97
N ASP A 113 -9.03 -3.80 16.81
CA ASP A 113 -8.94 -4.36 18.16
C ASP A 113 -9.09 -3.31 19.27
N SER A 114 -9.63 -2.12 18.96
CA SER A 114 -9.70 -0.99 19.90
C SER A 114 -8.33 -0.47 20.36
N THR A 115 -7.35 -0.48 19.46
CA THR A 115 -6.07 0.20 19.67
C THR A 115 -5.76 1.21 18.57
N VAL A 116 -4.82 2.11 18.85
CA VAL A 116 -4.23 3.05 17.89
C VAL A 116 -2.74 2.75 17.79
N ALA A 117 -2.25 2.44 16.60
CA ALA A 117 -0.82 2.36 16.33
C ALA A 117 -0.28 3.76 16.00
N VAL A 118 0.77 4.16 16.70
CA VAL A 118 1.57 5.35 16.39
C VAL A 118 2.83 4.90 15.68
N ILE A 119 3.12 5.50 14.54
CA ILE A 119 4.16 5.07 13.60
C ILE A 119 5.08 6.25 13.33
N ASN A 120 6.38 6.10 13.55
CA ASN A 120 7.36 7.11 13.15
C ASN A 120 7.55 7.08 11.63
N THR A 121 7.41 8.23 10.96
CA THR A 121 7.49 8.35 9.50
C THR A 121 8.90 8.39 8.94
N ASP A 122 9.90 8.71 9.76
CA ASP A 122 11.30 8.73 9.34
C ASP A 122 11.85 7.30 9.25
N THR A 123 11.44 6.43 10.19
CA THR A 123 11.88 5.03 10.27
C THR A 123 10.88 4.04 9.72
N ASN A 124 9.62 4.45 9.51
CA ASN A 124 8.49 3.58 9.16
C ASN A 124 8.27 2.44 10.17
N THR A 125 8.42 2.73 11.46
CA THR A 125 8.26 1.74 12.54
C THR A 125 7.19 2.16 13.54
N ILE A 126 6.43 1.20 14.06
CA ILE A 126 5.49 1.42 15.16
C ILE A 126 6.30 1.77 16.42
N THR A 127 6.00 2.92 17.02
CA THR A 127 6.59 3.38 18.28
C THR A 127 5.70 3.07 19.48
N HIS A 128 4.37 3.12 19.29
CA HIS A 128 3.40 2.85 20.34
C HIS A 128 2.15 2.14 19.81
N VAL A 129 1.52 1.36 20.69
CA VAL A 129 0.16 0.86 20.51
C VAL A 129 -0.64 1.28 21.74
N ILE A 130 -1.66 2.10 21.54
CA ILE A 130 -2.41 2.76 22.60
C ILE A 130 -3.82 2.18 22.64
N SER A 131 -4.25 1.69 23.81
CA SER A 131 -5.64 1.25 23.97
C SER A 131 -6.60 2.44 23.93
N THR A 132 -7.73 2.27 23.24
CA THR A 132 -8.83 3.26 23.27
C THR A 132 -9.80 3.02 24.42
N GLY A 133 -9.64 1.93 25.19
CA GLY A 133 -10.60 1.47 26.20
C GLY A 133 -11.82 0.74 25.64
N GLY A 134 -11.93 0.59 24.32
CA GLY A 134 -13.01 -0.15 23.65
C GLY A 134 -12.82 -1.67 23.68
N LYS A 135 -13.78 -2.41 23.10
CA LYS A 135 -13.80 -3.88 22.99
C LYS A 135 -13.94 -4.37 21.54
N GLY A 136 -13.20 -3.75 20.62
CA GLY A 136 -13.20 -4.06 19.18
C GLY A 136 -13.81 -2.94 18.33
N LEU A 137 -14.36 -3.30 17.17
CA LEU A 137 -15.05 -2.34 16.30
C LEU A 137 -16.27 -1.73 17.01
N ALA A 138 -16.58 -0.47 16.71
CA ALA A 138 -17.82 0.17 17.13
C ALA A 138 -19.00 -0.47 16.36
N ALA A 139 -19.42 -1.65 16.77
CA ALA A 139 -20.59 -2.33 16.26
C ALA A 139 -21.28 -3.09 17.39
N THR A 140 -22.58 -2.81 17.51
CA THR A 140 -23.58 -3.37 18.43
C THR A 140 -23.61 -2.78 19.85
N PRO A 141 -24.67 -2.02 20.22
CA PRO A 141 -25.00 -1.76 21.63
C PRO A 141 -25.23 -3.11 22.34
N ALA A 142 -24.82 -3.18 23.60
CA ALA A 142 -25.13 -4.30 24.50
C ALA A 142 -26.64 -4.39 24.79
#